data_AF-A0A8X6J3Y7-F1
#
_entry.id   AF-A0A8X6J3Y7-F1
#
_cell.length_a   1.000
_cell.length_b   1.000
_cell.length_c   1.000
_cell.angle_alpha   90.00
_cell.angle_beta   90.00
_cell.angle_gamma   90.00
#
_symmetry.space_group_name_H-M   'P 1'
#
loop_
_entity.id
_entity.type
_entity.pdbx_description
1 polymer ?
#
loop_
_entity_poly.entity_id
_entity_poly.type
_entity_poly.pdbx_seq_one_letter_code
_entity_poly.pdbx_strand_id
1 'polypeptide(L)'
;MLLVSYENLLRNRKEEVLKIAKFLGDEYYQPLFEDESLLETVLEHTSFDYMKKNLALIHPDPKVEGGERKVDFFRKGVMGDGKQSLSSDQLKQLKDMASEKLKGTELLDEWLMD
;
A
#
# COMPACT_ATOMS: atom_id res chain seq x y z
N MET A 1 -16.12 8.60 4.98
CA MET A 1 -15.55 7.41 4.31
C MET A 1 -14.13 7.74 3.90
N LEU A 2 -13.16 6.86 4.14
CA LEU A 2 -11.76 7.06 3.75
C LEU A 2 -11.43 6.17 2.56
N LEU A 3 -10.90 6.78 1.50
CA LEU A 3 -10.33 6.09 0.34
C LEU A 3 -8.85 6.46 0.23
N VAL A 4 -8.01 5.45 0.13
CA VAL A 4 -6.55 5.57 0.02
C VAL A 4 -6.09 4.52 -0.98
N SER A 5 -5.28 4.93 -1.96
CA SER A 5 -4.62 4.02 -2.90
C SER A 5 -3.18 3.78 -2.49
N TYR A 6 -2.67 2.60 -2.83
CA TYR A 6 -1.29 2.23 -2.56
C TYR A 6 -0.30 3.15 -3.29
N GLU A 7 -0.68 3.59 -4.48
CA GLU A 7 0.07 4.50 -5.32
C GLU A 7 0.24 5.87 -4.65
N ASN A 8 -0.86 6.45 -4.14
CA ASN A 8 -0.80 7.71 -3.40
C ASN A 8 -0.03 7.57 -2.09
N LEU A 9 -0.16 6.43 -1.40
CA LEU A 9 0.67 6.13 -0.24
C LEU A 9 2.15 6.16 -0.59
N LEU A 10 2.59 5.63 -1.74
CA LEU A 10 3.99 5.69 -2.12
C LEU A 10 4.44 7.07 -2.65
N ARG A 11 3.56 7.81 -3.34
CA ARG A 11 3.87 9.14 -3.90
C ARG A 11 3.91 10.22 -2.82
N ASN A 12 2.89 10.28 -1.96
CA ASN A 12 2.64 11.38 -1.01
C ASN A 12 2.41 10.87 0.41
N ARG A 13 3.37 10.10 0.94
CA ARG A 13 3.29 9.42 2.24
C ARG A 13 2.80 10.32 3.39
N LYS A 14 3.36 11.53 3.51
CA LYS A 14 3.04 12.48 4.60
C LYS A 14 1.56 12.88 4.58
N GLU A 15 1.05 13.24 3.41
CA GLU A 15 -0.34 13.68 3.24
C GLU A 15 -1.33 12.53 3.48
N GLU A 16 -1.04 11.33 2.96
CA GLU A 16 -1.90 10.17 3.16
C GLU A 16 -1.92 9.70 4.62
N VAL A 17 -0.79 9.74 5.34
CA VAL A 17 -0.75 9.46 6.79
C VAL A 17 -1.59 10.46 7.57
N LEU A 18 -1.48 11.76 7.25
CA LEU A 18 -2.30 12.79 7.89
C LEU A 18 -3.80 12.63 7.56
N LYS A 19 -4.13 12.24 6.33
CA LYS A 19 -5.51 11.94 5.91
C LYS A 19 -6.09 10.75 6.69
N ILE A 20 -5.30 9.68 6.88
CA ILE A 20 -5.68 8.53 7.71
C ILE A 20 -5.89 9.00 9.17
N ALA A 21 -4.96 9.77 9.73
CA ALA A 21 -5.08 10.28 11.10
C ALA A 21 -6.34 11.13 11.29
N LYS A 22 -6.63 12.05 10.35
CA LYS A 22 -7.83 12.89 10.37
C LYS A 22 -9.12 12.07 10.29
N PHE A 23 -9.11 10.98 9.53
CA PHE A 23 -10.25 10.08 9.46
C PHE A 23 -10.48 9.30 10.76
N LEU A 24 -9.41 8.94 11.48
CA LEU A 24 -9.50 8.26 12.77
C LEU A 24 -9.99 9.19 13.89
N GLY A 25 -9.61 10.48 13.85
CA GLY A 25 -10.05 11.48 14.82
C GLY A 25 -9.09 12.66 14.94
N ASP A 26 -9.59 13.79 15.45
CA ASP A 26 -8.80 15.00 15.63
C ASP A 26 -7.69 14.80 16.68
N GLU A 27 -7.92 13.93 17.65
CA GLU A 27 -6.96 13.50 18.66
C GLU A 27 -5.72 12.79 18.08
N TYR A 28 -5.84 12.19 16.89
CA TYR A 28 -4.71 11.58 16.18
C TYR A 28 -4.09 12.53 15.17
N TYR A 29 -4.91 13.37 14.54
CA TYR A 29 -4.46 14.32 13.54
C TYR A 29 -3.65 15.48 14.13
N GLN A 30 -4.15 16.13 15.19
CA GLN A 30 -3.50 17.33 15.74
C GLN A 30 -2.05 17.08 16.16
N PRO A 31 -1.73 16.01 16.92
CA PRO A 31 -0.34 15.75 17.29
C PRO A 31 0.57 15.50 16.09
N LEU A 32 0.10 14.77 15.07
CA LEU A 32 0.88 14.49 13.86
C LEU A 32 1.03 15.72 12.95
N PHE A 33 0.08 16.65 13.00
CA PHE A 33 0.12 17.88 12.23
C PHE A 33 1.03 18.93 12.87
N GLU A 34 1.05 19.00 14.20
CA GLU A 34 1.82 19.99 14.96
C GLU A 34 3.25 19.54 15.27
N ASP A 35 3.46 18.24 15.52
CA ASP A 35 4.77 17.65 15.82
C ASP A 35 5.33 16.89 14.62
N GLU A 36 6.24 17.54 13.89
CA GLU A 36 6.89 16.94 12.73
C GLU A 36 7.76 15.72 13.09
N SER A 37 8.33 15.68 14.30
CA SER A 37 9.16 14.55 14.74
C SER A 37 8.33 13.29 14.99
N LEU A 38 7.11 13.46 15.51
CA LEU A 38 6.16 12.37 15.70
C LEU A 38 5.70 11.82 14.34
N LEU A 39 5.40 12.70 13.39
CA LEU A 39 5.04 12.31 12.04
C LEU A 39 6.18 11.57 11.34
N GLU A 40 7.42 12.05 11.46
CA GLU A 40 8.59 11.41 10.87
C GLU A 40 8.84 10.02 11.48
N THR A 41 8.59 9.86 12.78
CA THR A 41 8.61 8.54 13.45
C THR A 41 7.58 7.60 12.83
N VAL A 42 6.34 8.06 12.64
CA VAL A 42 5.30 7.23 11.98
C VAL A 42 5.73 6.86 10.56
N LEU A 43 6.25 7.81 9.79
CA LEU A 43 6.73 7.57 8.44
C LEU A 43 7.89 6.57 8.40
N GLU A 44 8.84 6.65 9.33
CA GLU A 44 9.98 5.72 9.37
C GLU A 44 9.51 4.30 9.71
N HIS A 45 8.73 4.14 10.78
CA HIS A 45 8.28 2.83 11.25
C HIS A 45 7.27 2.15 10.32
N THR A 46 6.56 2.93 9.50
CA THR A 46 5.65 2.42 8.45
C THR A 46 6.31 2.34 7.07
N SER A 47 7.62 2.62 6.97
CA SER A 47 8.34 2.47 5.71
C SER A 47 8.46 1.01 5.30
N PHE A 48 8.54 0.77 4.00
CA PHE A 48 8.68 -0.58 3.46
C PHE A 48 9.93 -1.28 4.01
N ASP A 49 11.05 -0.57 4.05
CA ASP A 49 12.32 -1.13 4.53
C ASP A 49 12.30 -1.43 6.02
N TYR A 50 11.73 -0.53 6.83
CA TYR A 50 11.56 -0.77 8.26
C TYR A 50 10.67 -1.98 8.51
N MET A 51 9.50 -2.05 7.86
CA MET A 51 8.59 -3.18 8.02
C MET A 51 9.20 -4.50 7.54
N LYS A 52 9.87 -4.50 6.38
CA LYS A 52 10.54 -5.69 5.84
C LYS A 52 11.62 -6.23 6.77
N LYS A 53 12.36 -5.33 7.42
CA LYS A 53 13.44 -5.70 8.36
C LYS A 53 12.91 -6.18 9.70
N ASN A 54 11.84 -5.57 10.21
CA ASN A 54 11.40 -5.73 11.60
C ASN A 54 10.17 -6.63 11.77
N LEU A 55 9.40 -6.90 10.72
CA LEU A 55 8.21 -7.74 10.77
C LEU A 55 8.47 -9.11 10.15
N ALA A 56 8.10 -10.17 10.88
CA ALA A 56 8.10 -11.53 10.38
C ALA A 56 6.66 -12.04 10.39
N LEU A 57 6.19 -12.53 9.23
CA LEU A 57 4.95 -13.29 9.17
C LEU A 57 5.25 -14.77 9.23
N ILE A 58 4.67 -15.41 10.25
CA ILE A 58 4.77 -16.84 10.47
C ILE A 58 3.40 -17.42 10.16
N HIS A 59 3.38 -18.40 9.27
CA HIS A 59 2.16 -19.11 8.90
C HIS A 59 2.25 -20.55 9.44
N PRO A 60 1.19 -21.08 10.07
CA PRO A 60 1.14 -22.49 10.43
C PRO A 60 1.30 -23.36 9.18
N ASP A 61 2.28 -24.26 9.18
CA ASP A 61 2.51 -25.22 8.11
C ASP A 61 2.85 -26.59 8.69
N PRO A 62 1.91 -27.54 8.72
CA PRO A 62 2.11 -28.87 9.27
C PRO A 62 3.13 -29.71 8.48
N LYS A 63 3.59 -29.24 7.32
CA LYS A 63 4.62 -29.91 6.50
C LYS A 63 6.04 -29.47 6.89
N VAL A 64 6.20 -28.47 7.74
CA VAL A 64 7.50 -27.95 8.19
C VAL A 64 7.77 -28.44 9.61
N GLU A 65 9.00 -28.86 9.89
CA GLU A 65 9.42 -29.24 11.23
C GLU A 65 9.30 -28.02 12.17
N GLY A 66 8.53 -28.17 13.25
CA GLY A 66 8.11 -27.05 14.12
C GLY A 66 6.74 -26.45 13.78
N GLY A 67 6.08 -26.90 12.70
CA GLY A 67 4.68 -26.57 12.39
C GLY A 67 4.45 -25.14 11.89
N GLU A 68 5.52 -24.39 11.62
CA GLU A 68 5.48 -22.97 11.27
C GLU A 68 6.45 -22.67 10.13
N ARG A 69 6.00 -21.89 9.14
CA ARG A 69 6.82 -21.38 8.03
C ARG A 69 6.93 -19.87 8.11
N LYS A 70 8.13 -19.35 7.89
CA LYS A 70 8.32 -17.91 7.64
C LYS A 70 7.87 -17.58 6.22
N VAL A 71 7.04 -16.55 6.08
CA VAL A 71 6.54 -16.05 4.79
C VAL A 71 7.25 -14.75 4.44
N ASP A 72 7.79 -14.68 3.22
CA ASP A 72 8.33 -13.45 2.65
C ASP A 72 7.19 -12.54 2.20
N PHE A 73 6.59 -11.85 3.16
CA PHE A 73 5.47 -10.94 2.91
C PHE A 73 5.89 -9.67 2.16
N PHE A 74 7.05 -9.13 2.51
CA PHE A 74 7.58 -7.88 1.93
C PHE A 74 8.52 -8.16 0.76
N ARG A 75 7.97 -8.27 -0.46
CA ARG A 75 8.74 -8.59 -1.67
C ARG A 75 9.56 -7.41 -2.22
N LYS A 76 8.91 -6.48 -2.94
CA LYS A 76 9.57 -5.35 -3.64
C LYS A 76 9.15 -3.95 -3.16
N GLY A 77 7.89 -3.73 -2.79
CA GLY A 77 7.44 -2.43 -2.27
C GLY A 77 7.37 -1.30 -3.31
N VAL A 78 7.24 -1.61 -4.62
CA VAL A 78 7.30 -0.61 -5.71
C VAL A 78 6.02 -0.59 -6.55
N MET A 79 5.74 0.56 -7.16
CA MET A 79 4.70 0.71 -8.19
C MET A 79 5.22 0.26 -9.56
N GLY A 80 4.35 -0.28 -10.41
CA GLY A 80 4.65 -0.53 -11.83
C GLY A 80 5.36 -1.85 -12.15
N ASP A 81 5.68 -2.71 -11.16
CA ASP A 81 6.32 -4.03 -11.41
C ASP A 81 5.50 -4.91 -12.36
N GLY A 82 4.17 -4.76 -12.35
CA GLY A 82 3.26 -5.43 -13.28
C GLY A 82 3.46 -5.01 -14.74
N LYS A 83 3.76 -3.73 -15.02
CA LYS A 83 4.04 -3.22 -16.38
C LYS A 83 5.31 -3.87 -16.97
N GLN A 84 6.23 -4.33 -16.11
CA GLN A 84 7.46 -5.01 -16.53
C GLN A 84 7.30 -6.54 -16.64
N SER A 85 6.35 -7.12 -15.91
CA SER A 85 6.19 -8.57 -15.80
C SER A 85 5.17 -9.14 -16.79
N LEU A 86 4.18 -8.34 -17.20
CA LEU A 86 3.12 -8.76 -18.12
C LEU A 86 3.53 -8.53 -19.57
N SER A 87 3.09 -9.41 -20.48
CA SER A 87 3.17 -9.15 -21.91
C SER A 87 2.26 -7.99 -22.31
N SER A 88 2.53 -7.38 -23.47
CA SER A 88 1.69 -6.30 -24.01
C SER A 88 0.22 -6.72 -24.13
N ASP A 89 -0.04 -7.96 -24.57
CA ASP A 89 -1.39 -8.47 -24.77
C ASP A 89 -2.11 -8.70 -23.44
N GLN A 90 -1.41 -9.25 -22.44
CA GLN A 90 -1.95 -9.43 -21.09
C GLN A 90 -2.29 -8.08 -20.44
N LEU A 91 -1.38 -7.12 -20.56
CA LEU A 91 -1.58 -5.78 -20.03
C LEU A 91 -2.76 -5.09 -20.70
N LYS A 92 -2.89 -5.22 -22.03
CA LYS A 92 -4.02 -4.69 -22.79
C LYS A 92 -5.34 -5.31 -22.33
N GLN A 93 -5.42 -6.65 -22.26
CA GLN A 93 -6.61 -7.35 -21.80
C GLN A 93 -7.02 -6.92 -20.39
N LEU A 94 -6.04 -6.77 -19.48
CA LEU A 94 -6.31 -6.32 -18.12
C LEU A 94 -6.86 -4.89 -18.09
N LYS A 95 -6.29 -3.98 -18.87
CA LYS A 95 -6.76 -2.59 -19.00
C LYS A 95 -8.18 -2.51 -19.58
N ASP A 96 -8.46 -3.29 -20.63
CA ASP A 96 -9.79 -3.36 -21.24
C ASP A 96 -10.84 -3.86 -20.21
N MET A 97 -10.52 -4.93 -19.47
CA MET A 97 -11.40 -5.45 -18.41
C MET A 97 -11.62 -4.45 -17.27
N ALA A 98 -10.55 -3.81 -16.79
CA ALA A 98 -10.64 -2.80 -15.74
C ALA A 98 -11.52 -1.63 -16.18
N SER A 99 -11.37 -1.18 -17.42
CA SER A 99 -12.13 -0.07 -17.98
C SER A 99 -13.63 -0.35 -18.03
N GLU A 100 -14.00 -1.55 -18.49
CA GLU A 100 -15.41 -1.96 -18.54
C GLU A 100 -16.01 -2.15 -17.13
N LYS A 101 -15.25 -2.72 -16.19
CA LYS A 101 -15.74 -2.99 -14.83
C LYS A 101 -15.86 -1.74 -13.96
N LEU A 102 -14.98 -0.77 -14.15
CA LEU A 102 -14.95 0.47 -13.36
C LEU A 102 -15.69 1.62 -14.05
N LYS A 103 -16.26 1.40 -15.23
CA LYS A 103 -17.00 2.42 -15.98
C LYS A 103 -18.10 3.05 -15.14
N GLY A 104 -18.09 4.38 -15.05
CA GLY A 104 -19.06 5.15 -14.27
C GLY A 104 -18.76 5.21 -12.78
N THR A 105 -17.59 4.73 -12.35
CA THR A 105 -17.08 4.92 -10.98
C THR A 105 -15.98 5.97 -10.98
N GLU A 106 -15.81 6.66 -9.85
CA GLU A 106 -14.74 7.63 -9.62
C GLU A 106 -13.34 6.98 -9.61
N LEU A 107 -13.27 5.65 -9.47
CA LEU A 107 -12.00 4.88 -9.45
C LEU A 107 -11.38 4.70 -10.85
N LEU A 108 -12.19 4.83 -11.90
CA LEU A 108 -11.73 4.64 -13.27
C LEU A 108 -10.61 5.63 -13.62
N ASP A 109 -10.83 6.89 -13.29
CA ASP A 109 -9.89 7.99 -13.56
C ASP A 109 -8.63 7.85 -12.70
N GLU A 110 -8.77 7.45 -11.43
CA GLU A 110 -7.62 7.27 -10.53
C GLU A 110 -6.70 6.13 -10.96
N TRP A 111 -7.24 5.01 -11.47
CA TRP A 111 -6.46 3.80 -11.73
C TRP A 111 -5.98 3.64 -13.19
N LEU A 112 -6.61 4.32 -14.15
CA LEU A 112 -6.24 4.22 -15.57
C LEU A 112 -5.47 5.42 -16.11
N MET A 113 -5.40 6.53 -15.37
CA MET A 113 -4.57 7.69 -15.75
C MET A 113 -3.12 7.52 -15.28
N ASP A 114 -2.41 6.52 -15.82
CA ASP A 114 -0.93 6.35 -15.77
C ASP A 114 -0.36 5.50 -16.93
#